data_AF-X6J0H0-F1
#
_entry.id   AF-X6J0H0-F1
#
_cell.length_a   1.000
_cell.length_b   1.000
_cell.length_c   1.000
_cell.angle_alpha   90.00
_cell.angle_beta   90.00
_cell.angle_gamma   90.00
#
_symmetry.space_group_name_H-M   'P 1'
#
loop_
_entity.id
_entity.type
_entity.pdbx_description
1 polymer ?
#
loop_
_entity_poly.entity_id
_entity_poly.type
_entity_poly.pdbx_seq_one_letter_code
_entity_poly.pdbx_strand_id
1 'polypeptide(L)'
;MSSIFDWSTTPASNANSDSGINWAEGQFPSTVNNSARAIMGRNAEIVKDMGGSLVAGGTANALTVTTNSAFTTNVNGRYLAFRAALDNTAAATLNVNGIGAKSIRKMTSAGDSPLAGAEIQADGIYLVNYSEAVNGAAGGWVLVNPTPADLTVFATLASPVFTGNPTAPTPIAGDNDTSIATTAFVTGGIATAIAALSSVYQAASAVLTALSGIGTAVAGDIIYASGAGTWARRAKGTASQALLMNAGATAPAWATLPFTASFESAQQTITNSGTLALPHSLGAVPKLTAVFLKCITTDGGYIAGAEVPLGSNMSTTDTTARGVTFTPDATNMNLQFAASPWRILSADGSFILTITNASWKLVVRAWA
;
A
#
# COMPACT_ATOMS: atom_id res chain seq x y z
N MET A 1 -23.69 45.38 69.80
CA MET A 1 -22.97 44.17 69.39
C MET A 1 -23.96 43.02 69.46
N SER A 2 -24.10 42.27 68.37
CA SER A 2 -25.27 41.39 68.13
C SER A 2 -24.90 39.95 67.76
N SER A 3 -23.62 39.57 67.80
CA SER A 3 -23.14 38.22 67.51
C SER A 3 -21.73 37.96 68.10
N ILE A 4 -21.33 36.69 68.20
CA ILE A 4 -20.01 36.28 68.73
C ILE A 4 -18.83 36.89 67.96
N PHE A 5 -19.03 37.19 66.67
CA PHE A 5 -18.00 37.73 65.80
C PHE A 5 -17.61 39.17 66.15
N ASP A 6 -18.40 39.84 67.00
CA ASP A 6 -18.11 41.18 67.51
C ASP A 6 -17.31 41.16 68.83
N TRP A 7 -17.09 39.98 69.44
CA TRP A 7 -16.42 39.86 70.73
C TRP A 7 -14.92 40.06 70.61
N SER A 8 -14.35 40.72 71.62
CA SER A 8 -12.92 41.00 71.70
C SER A 8 -12.14 39.77 72.15
N THR A 9 -10.91 39.62 71.64
CA THR A 9 -9.93 38.67 72.22
C THR A 9 -9.36 39.16 73.55
N THR A 10 -9.59 40.43 73.91
CA THR A 10 -9.25 41.00 75.21
C THR A 10 -10.40 40.76 76.20
N PRO A 11 -10.24 39.91 77.23
CA PRO A 11 -11.36 39.49 78.08
C PRO A 11 -12.09 40.65 78.78
N ALA A 12 -11.35 41.65 79.27
CA ALA A 12 -11.92 42.80 79.97
C ALA A 12 -12.88 43.64 79.09
N SER A 13 -12.72 43.58 77.76
CA SER A 13 -13.58 44.31 76.82
C SER A 13 -14.91 43.61 76.53
N ASN A 14 -15.14 42.42 77.08
CA ASN A 14 -16.35 41.63 76.83
C ASN A 14 -17.39 41.71 77.96
N ALA A 15 -17.15 42.53 79.00
CA ALA A 15 -18.05 42.62 80.15
C ALA A 15 -19.48 43.00 79.77
N ASN A 16 -19.66 43.76 78.68
CA ASN A 16 -20.92 44.24 78.14
C ASN A 16 -20.92 44.20 76.59
N SER A 17 -20.18 43.26 76.00
CA SER A 17 -20.10 43.11 74.53
C SER A 17 -21.38 42.56 73.90
N ASP A 18 -22.41 42.26 74.68
CA ASP A 18 -23.73 41.86 74.20
C ASP A 18 -24.77 42.38 75.19
N SER A 19 -25.94 42.82 74.71
CA SER A 19 -27.03 43.28 75.56
C SER A 19 -27.53 42.22 76.56
N GLY A 20 -27.35 40.94 76.25
CA GLY A 20 -27.68 39.81 77.12
C GLY A 20 -26.54 39.35 78.02
N ILE A 21 -25.33 39.92 77.88
CA ILE A 21 -24.14 39.55 78.64
C ILE A 21 -23.74 40.70 79.57
N ASN A 22 -23.66 40.39 80.86
CA ASN A 22 -23.09 41.25 81.87
C ASN A 22 -22.08 40.43 82.70
N TRP A 23 -20.82 40.46 82.28
CA TRP A 23 -19.68 39.89 83.03
C TRP A 23 -18.88 40.98 83.72
N ALA A 24 -19.55 42.00 84.27
CA ALA A 24 -18.89 43.02 85.08
C ALA A 24 -18.17 42.39 86.29
N GLU A 25 -17.00 42.92 86.60
CA GLU A 25 -16.26 42.55 87.80
C GLU A 25 -17.08 42.93 89.04
N GLY A 26 -17.24 41.98 89.97
CA GLY A 26 -18.08 42.17 91.16
C GLY A 26 -19.59 42.10 90.91
N GLN A 27 -20.07 41.54 89.79
CA GLN A 27 -21.51 41.40 89.53
C GLN A 27 -22.24 40.61 90.63
N PHE A 28 -23.52 40.94 90.85
CA PHE A 28 -24.36 40.20 91.78
C PHE A 28 -24.50 38.73 91.35
N PRO A 29 -24.41 37.76 92.28
CA PRO A 29 -24.57 36.34 91.94
C PRO A 29 -25.87 36.00 91.18
N SER A 30 -26.93 36.81 91.35
CA SER A 30 -28.21 36.62 90.67
C SER A 30 -28.17 36.91 89.17
N THR A 31 -27.21 37.68 88.66
CA THR A 31 -27.14 38.07 87.24
C THR A 31 -26.28 37.14 86.39
N VAL A 32 -25.40 36.36 87.03
CA VAL A 32 -24.46 35.42 86.37
C VAL A 32 -25.19 34.45 85.43
N ASN A 33 -26.38 33.99 85.84
CA ASN A 33 -27.14 33.00 85.07
C ASN A 33 -27.68 33.56 83.73
N ASN A 34 -27.96 34.86 83.64
CA ASN A 34 -28.41 35.52 82.42
C ASN A 34 -27.28 35.55 81.40
N SER A 35 -26.10 36.00 81.82
CA SER A 35 -24.89 36.06 80.99
C SER A 35 -24.49 34.68 80.46
N ALA A 36 -24.56 33.64 81.31
CA ALA A 36 -24.30 32.26 80.89
C ALA A 36 -25.31 31.75 79.84
N ARG A 37 -26.61 32.03 80.03
CA ARG A 37 -27.65 31.67 79.03
C ARG A 37 -27.45 32.41 77.71
N ALA A 38 -27.07 33.68 77.74
CA ALA A 38 -26.78 34.45 76.53
C ALA A 38 -25.58 33.87 75.76
N ILE A 39 -24.50 33.49 76.45
CA ILE A 39 -23.36 32.81 75.82
C ILE A 39 -23.79 31.47 75.18
N MET A 40 -24.59 30.66 75.88
CA MET A 40 -25.12 29.41 75.30
C MET A 40 -25.94 29.66 74.03
N GLY A 41 -26.75 30.73 74.02
CA GLY A 41 -27.49 31.16 72.83
C GLY A 41 -26.57 31.51 71.66
N ARG A 42 -25.53 32.32 71.90
CA ARG A 42 -24.57 32.70 70.85
C ARG A 42 -23.81 31.49 70.31
N ASN A 43 -23.38 30.57 71.16
CA ASN A 43 -22.74 29.32 70.72
C ASN A 43 -23.68 28.49 69.83
N ALA A 44 -24.96 28.39 70.19
CA ALA A 44 -25.95 27.68 69.39
C ALA A 44 -26.19 28.34 68.02
N GLU A 45 -26.15 29.68 67.95
CA GLU A 45 -26.24 30.39 66.68
C GLU A 45 -25.12 29.99 65.73
N ILE A 46 -23.83 30.04 66.13
CA ILE A 46 -22.76 29.69 65.18
C ILE A 46 -22.80 28.22 64.80
N VAL A 47 -23.14 27.32 65.75
CA VAL A 47 -23.29 25.89 65.44
C VAL A 47 -24.34 25.69 64.34
N LYS A 48 -25.47 26.38 64.41
CA LYS A 48 -26.53 26.27 63.39
C LYS A 48 -26.14 26.95 62.07
N ASP A 49 -25.43 28.07 62.14
CA ASP A 49 -25.01 28.84 60.96
C ASP A 49 -23.89 28.15 60.17
N MET A 50 -23.02 27.41 60.85
CA MET A 50 -21.93 26.65 60.23
C MET A 50 -22.29 25.19 59.96
N GLY A 51 -23.28 24.64 60.65
CA GLY A 51 -23.60 23.22 60.62
C GLY A 51 -24.28 22.74 59.34
N GLY A 52 -24.44 23.62 58.34
CA GLY A 52 -25.08 23.29 57.06
C GLY A 52 -26.61 23.11 57.17
N SER A 53 -27.21 23.58 58.27
CA SER A 53 -28.66 23.49 58.51
C SER A 53 -29.45 24.59 57.79
N LEU A 54 -28.78 25.66 57.38
CA LEU A 54 -29.39 26.75 56.62
C LEU A 54 -29.74 26.28 55.21
N VAL A 55 -30.88 26.71 54.69
CA VAL A 55 -31.31 26.40 53.32
C VAL A 55 -31.30 27.70 52.52
N ALA A 56 -30.64 27.70 51.37
CA ALA A 56 -30.66 28.84 50.46
C ALA A 56 -32.00 28.92 49.73
N GLY A 57 -32.59 30.11 49.73
CA GLY A 57 -33.71 30.47 48.87
C GLY A 57 -33.23 31.22 47.62
N GLY A 58 -34.18 31.85 46.92
CA GLY A 58 -33.90 32.67 45.73
C GLY A 58 -33.81 31.85 44.44
N THR A 59 -32.95 32.29 43.52
CA THR A 59 -32.72 31.62 42.23
C THR A 59 -31.33 30.99 42.19
N ALA A 60 -31.08 30.14 41.18
CA ALA A 60 -29.78 29.52 40.89
C ALA A 60 -28.56 30.45 41.02
N ASN A 61 -28.69 31.72 40.63
CA ASN A 61 -27.59 32.69 40.59
C ASN A 61 -27.81 33.91 41.53
N ALA A 62 -28.91 33.96 42.26
CA ALA A 62 -29.19 35.01 43.24
C ALA A 62 -29.77 34.36 44.50
N LEU A 63 -28.87 33.86 45.33
CA LEU A 63 -29.18 33.08 46.53
C LEU A 63 -29.48 34.02 47.70
N THR A 64 -30.40 33.59 48.55
CA THR A 64 -30.68 34.25 49.83
C THR A 64 -30.52 33.26 50.97
N VAL A 65 -29.89 33.69 52.07
CA VAL A 65 -29.75 32.86 53.28
C VAL A 65 -30.08 33.72 54.50
N THR A 66 -30.89 33.18 55.40
CA THR A 66 -31.16 33.79 56.71
C THR A 66 -30.43 32.98 57.77
N THR A 67 -29.45 33.60 58.42
CA THR A 67 -28.70 32.98 59.51
C THR A 67 -29.44 33.14 60.84
N ASN A 68 -29.06 32.36 61.84
CA ASN A 68 -29.52 32.47 63.22
C ASN A 68 -28.87 33.67 63.92
N SER A 69 -27.60 33.98 63.61
CA SER A 69 -26.98 35.21 64.07
C SER A 69 -27.53 36.44 63.34
N ALA A 70 -28.09 37.39 64.10
CA ALA A 70 -28.68 38.64 63.59
C ALA A 70 -27.63 39.76 63.40
N PHE A 71 -26.62 39.51 62.56
CA PHE A 71 -25.69 40.56 62.15
C PHE A 71 -26.31 41.46 61.07
N THR A 72 -25.90 42.72 61.02
CA THR A 72 -26.41 43.73 60.06
C THR A 72 -25.34 44.23 59.08
N THR A 73 -24.10 43.77 59.22
CA THR A 73 -22.97 44.11 58.36
C THR A 73 -22.12 42.87 58.07
N ASN A 74 -21.58 42.81 56.85
CA ASN A 74 -20.58 41.80 56.50
C ASN A 74 -19.19 42.29 56.91
N VAL A 75 -18.41 41.41 57.53
CA VAL A 75 -17.06 41.70 58.03
C VAL A 75 -16.13 40.54 57.66
N ASN A 76 -14.84 40.85 57.47
CA ASN A 76 -13.83 39.82 57.16
C ASN A 76 -13.84 38.70 58.20
N GLY A 77 -13.76 37.46 57.73
CA GLY A 77 -13.76 36.30 58.62
C GLY A 77 -15.14 35.87 59.09
N ARG A 78 -16.24 36.45 58.57
CA ARG A 78 -17.58 35.88 58.71
C ARG A 78 -17.66 34.61 57.86
N TYR A 79 -18.21 33.53 58.41
CA TYR A 79 -18.41 32.28 57.68
C TYR A 79 -19.74 31.62 58.04
N LEU A 80 -20.33 30.92 57.07
CA LEU A 80 -21.57 30.17 57.23
C LEU A 80 -21.61 29.03 56.23
N ALA A 81 -22.43 28.02 56.51
CA ALA A 81 -22.73 26.94 55.60
C ALA A 81 -24.22 26.90 55.25
N PHE A 82 -24.53 26.67 53.98
CA PHE A 82 -25.90 26.55 53.50
C PHE A 82 -26.06 25.34 52.58
N ARG A 83 -27.25 24.77 52.55
CA ARG A 83 -27.69 23.83 51.53
C ARG A 83 -28.25 24.59 50.33
N ALA A 84 -27.71 24.36 49.15
CA ALA A 84 -28.20 24.98 47.92
C ALA A 84 -29.51 24.31 47.46
N ALA A 85 -30.47 25.12 46.99
CA ALA A 85 -31.72 24.59 46.44
C ALA A 85 -31.64 24.28 44.94
N LEU A 86 -30.71 24.91 44.21
CA LEU A 86 -30.59 24.85 42.76
C LEU A 86 -29.11 24.88 42.36
N ASP A 87 -28.83 24.30 41.20
CA ASP A 87 -27.51 24.41 40.57
C ASP A 87 -27.29 25.83 40.08
N ASN A 88 -26.11 26.41 40.34
CA ASN A 88 -25.76 27.66 39.69
C ASN A 88 -25.47 27.40 38.20
N THR A 89 -25.86 28.33 37.34
CA THR A 89 -25.65 28.24 35.89
C THR A 89 -24.74 29.33 35.35
N ALA A 90 -24.39 30.30 36.19
CA ALA A 90 -23.51 31.42 35.87
C ALA A 90 -22.90 31.99 37.18
N ALA A 91 -22.39 33.22 37.09
CA ALA A 91 -21.95 33.99 38.25
C ALA A 91 -23.10 34.16 39.25
N ALA A 92 -22.86 33.76 40.51
CA ALA A 92 -23.86 33.77 41.55
C ALA A 92 -23.60 34.86 42.60
N THR A 93 -24.66 35.28 43.27
CA THR A 93 -24.62 36.20 44.41
C THR A 93 -25.30 35.58 45.62
N LEU A 94 -24.91 36.02 46.82
CA LEU A 94 -25.51 35.63 48.08
C LEU A 94 -25.89 36.88 48.87
N ASN A 95 -27.18 36.99 49.22
CA ASN A 95 -27.69 37.98 50.15
C ASN A 95 -27.99 37.31 51.50
N VAL A 96 -27.20 37.64 52.51
CA VAL A 96 -27.34 37.08 53.85
C VAL A 96 -28.08 38.08 54.74
N ASN A 97 -29.12 37.61 55.45
CA ASN A 97 -29.97 38.42 56.34
C ASN A 97 -30.58 39.69 55.71
N GLY A 98 -30.64 39.78 54.38
CA GLY A 98 -31.16 40.96 53.68
C GLY A 98 -30.23 42.18 53.70
N ILE A 99 -28.95 42.02 54.07
CA ILE A 99 -27.97 43.12 54.19
C ILE A 99 -27.48 43.61 52.81
N GLY A 100 -27.74 42.86 51.75
CA GLY A 100 -27.38 43.17 50.38
C GLY A 100 -26.64 42.03 49.70
N ALA A 101 -26.93 41.81 48.42
CA ALA A 101 -26.31 40.75 47.64
C ALA A 101 -24.82 41.04 47.38
N LYS A 102 -23.97 40.05 47.63
CA LYS A 102 -22.53 40.07 47.33
C LYS A 102 -22.17 38.91 46.42
N SER A 103 -21.17 39.08 45.55
CA SER A 103 -20.77 38.02 44.62
C SER A 103 -20.21 36.82 45.38
N ILE A 104 -20.60 35.61 44.96
CA ILE A 104 -19.95 34.37 45.36
C ILE A 104 -18.74 34.17 44.43
N ARG A 105 -17.57 33.96 45.02
CA ARG A 105 -16.27 33.85 44.37
C ARG A 105 -15.66 32.49 44.68
N LYS A 106 -14.87 31.95 43.76
CA LYS A 106 -14.03 30.76 43.98
C LYS A 106 -12.57 31.12 43.77
N MET A 107 -11.68 30.36 44.39
CA MET A 107 -10.26 30.45 44.11
C MET A 107 -9.88 29.55 42.95
N THR A 108 -9.07 30.07 42.04
CA THR A 108 -8.46 29.34 40.93
C THR A 108 -6.95 29.56 40.93
N SER A 109 -6.20 28.87 40.07
CA SER A 109 -4.77 29.15 39.87
C SER A 109 -4.48 30.58 39.40
N ALA A 110 -5.47 31.27 38.84
CA ALA A 110 -5.38 32.67 38.40
C ALA A 110 -5.86 33.68 39.47
N GLY A 111 -6.23 33.24 40.68
CA GLY A 111 -6.78 34.08 41.74
C GLY A 111 -8.30 33.95 41.90
N ASP A 112 -8.92 34.96 42.54
CA ASP A 112 -10.37 34.97 42.81
C ASP A 112 -11.17 35.22 41.52
N SER A 113 -12.17 34.38 41.28
CA SER A 113 -12.96 34.40 40.05
C SER A 113 -14.45 34.21 40.38
N PRO A 114 -15.38 34.80 39.62
CA PRO A 114 -16.80 34.48 39.78
C PRO A 114 -17.05 32.99 39.50
N LEU A 115 -18.18 32.48 39.99
CA LEU A 115 -18.67 31.18 39.56
C LEU A 115 -19.02 31.21 38.06
N ALA A 116 -18.86 30.07 37.38
CA ALA A 116 -19.11 29.93 35.95
C ALA A 116 -20.32 29.02 35.65
N GLY A 117 -20.74 28.20 36.61
CA GLY A 117 -21.79 27.21 36.48
C GLY A 117 -21.35 25.87 37.10
N ALA A 118 -22.30 25.16 37.68
CA ALA A 118 -22.16 23.85 38.29
C ALA A 118 -21.26 23.74 39.53
N GLU A 119 -20.61 24.81 39.99
CA GLU A 119 -19.81 24.77 41.23
C GLU A 119 -20.65 24.67 42.51
N ILE A 120 -21.91 25.08 42.43
CA ILE A 120 -22.95 24.86 43.41
C ILE A 120 -23.99 23.95 42.77
N GLN A 121 -24.31 22.85 43.43
CA GLN A 121 -25.28 21.84 43.02
C GLN A 121 -26.41 21.77 44.04
N ALA A 122 -27.62 21.53 43.56
CA ALA A 122 -28.79 21.30 44.39
C ALA A 122 -28.50 20.23 45.46
N ASP A 123 -29.03 20.47 46.65
CA ASP A 123 -28.84 19.67 47.86
C ASP A 123 -27.40 19.62 48.42
N GLY A 124 -26.41 20.18 47.71
CA GLY A 124 -25.04 20.32 48.20
C GLY A 124 -24.93 21.29 49.37
N ILE A 125 -24.06 20.97 50.33
CA ILE A 125 -23.74 21.85 51.47
C ILE A 125 -22.46 22.61 51.15
N TYR A 126 -22.54 23.93 51.18
CA TYR A 126 -21.45 24.82 50.79
C TYR A 126 -21.08 25.75 51.94
N LEU A 127 -19.78 25.86 52.19
CA LEU A 127 -19.18 26.78 53.15
C LEU A 127 -18.71 28.03 52.41
N VAL A 128 -19.11 29.19 52.90
CA VAL A 128 -18.69 30.49 52.37
C VAL A 128 -18.09 31.37 53.45
N ASN A 129 -17.02 32.08 53.08
CA ASN A 129 -16.32 33.03 53.95
C ASN A 129 -16.38 34.43 53.34
N TYR A 130 -16.80 35.43 54.10
CA TYR A 130 -16.79 36.81 53.62
C TYR A 130 -15.37 37.38 53.64
N SER A 131 -15.01 38.03 52.53
CA SER A 131 -13.77 38.79 52.39
C SER A 131 -14.04 40.09 51.65
N GLU A 132 -13.48 41.20 52.12
CA GLU A 132 -13.53 42.50 51.47
C GLU A 132 -12.56 42.59 50.27
N ALA A 133 -11.53 41.74 50.24
CA ALA A 133 -10.47 41.80 49.23
C ALA A 133 -10.87 41.21 47.87
N VAL A 134 -11.82 40.28 47.83
CA VAL A 134 -12.25 39.61 46.60
C VAL A 134 -13.15 40.52 45.74
N ASN A 135 -13.34 40.12 44.48
CA ASN A 135 -14.12 40.90 43.51
C ASN A 135 -13.58 42.34 43.33
N GLY A 136 -12.26 42.47 43.19
CA GLY A 136 -11.59 43.76 43.02
C GLY A 136 -11.78 44.70 44.22
N ALA A 137 -11.68 44.17 45.44
CA ALA A 137 -11.92 44.88 46.70
C ALA A 137 -13.36 45.41 46.91
N ALA A 138 -14.34 44.92 46.17
CA ALA A 138 -15.77 45.25 46.38
C ALA A 138 -16.45 44.40 47.47
N GLY A 139 -15.73 43.39 47.98
CA GLY A 139 -16.20 42.39 48.93
C GLY A 139 -17.08 41.31 48.30
N GLY A 140 -16.96 40.09 48.82
CA GLY A 140 -17.65 38.92 48.32
C GLY A 140 -17.58 37.72 49.26
N TRP A 141 -18.38 36.70 48.93
CA TRP A 141 -18.41 35.42 49.62
C TRP A 141 -17.50 34.43 48.90
N VAL A 142 -16.42 34.01 49.54
CA VAL A 142 -15.51 33.00 49.00
C VAL A 142 -16.07 31.61 49.29
N LEU A 143 -16.43 30.88 48.25
CA LEU A 143 -16.84 29.50 48.29
C LEU A 143 -15.62 28.60 48.53
N VAL A 144 -15.64 27.87 49.63
CA VAL A 144 -14.48 27.09 50.11
C VAL A 144 -14.46 25.68 49.50
N ASN A 145 -15.64 25.13 49.20
CA ASN A 145 -15.80 23.76 48.69
C ASN A 145 -16.65 23.72 47.41
N PRO A 146 -16.22 24.35 46.30
CA PRO A 146 -16.92 24.21 45.03
C PRO A 146 -16.98 22.74 44.59
N THR A 147 -18.08 22.33 43.96
CA THR A 147 -18.17 21.02 43.30
C THR A 147 -17.04 20.90 42.26
N PRO A 148 -16.26 19.81 42.24
CA PRO A 148 -15.22 19.60 41.24
C PRO A 148 -15.79 19.66 39.82
N ALA A 149 -15.00 20.19 38.89
CA ALA A 149 -15.35 20.18 37.47
C ALA A 149 -15.51 18.75 36.95
N ASP A 150 -16.43 18.56 36.00
CA ASP A 150 -16.63 17.28 35.33
C ASP A 150 -15.37 16.88 34.55
N LEU A 151 -14.75 15.76 34.97
CA LEU A 151 -13.55 15.23 34.34
C LEU A 151 -13.85 14.27 33.17
N THR A 152 -15.13 13.95 32.92
CA THR A 152 -15.53 12.99 31.88
C THR A 152 -15.25 13.49 30.45
N VAL A 153 -14.96 14.78 30.29
CA VAL A 153 -14.57 15.40 29.01
C VAL A 153 -13.10 15.18 28.62
N PHE A 154 -12.28 14.65 29.53
CA PHE A 154 -10.87 14.35 29.28
C PHE A 154 -10.63 12.86 29.04
N ALA A 155 -9.68 12.53 28.17
CA ALA A 155 -9.23 11.15 27.97
C ALA A 155 -8.33 10.67 29.13
N THR A 156 -8.35 9.38 29.44
CA THR A 156 -7.43 8.79 30.42
C THR A 156 -5.99 8.88 29.94
N LEU A 157 -5.05 9.12 30.86
CA LEU A 157 -3.64 9.23 30.51
C LEU A 157 -3.07 7.90 29.99
N ALA A 158 -3.45 6.79 30.62
CA ALA A 158 -3.05 5.45 30.21
C ALA A 158 -4.14 4.83 29.32
N SER A 159 -3.72 4.34 28.15
CA SER A 159 -4.56 3.60 27.19
C SER A 159 -5.93 4.26 26.92
N PRO A 160 -5.97 5.52 26.46
CA PRO A 160 -7.23 6.17 26.12
C PRO A 160 -7.93 5.41 25.00
N VAL A 161 -9.26 5.25 25.13
CA VAL A 161 -10.12 4.81 24.02
C VAL A 161 -10.62 6.04 23.28
N PHE A 162 -10.10 6.29 22.08
CA PHE A 162 -10.58 7.38 21.24
C PHE A 162 -11.93 7.01 20.60
N THR A 163 -12.86 7.96 20.53
CA THR A 163 -14.17 7.81 19.90
C THR A 163 -14.42 8.92 18.87
N GLY A 164 -15.36 8.72 17.95
CA GLY A 164 -15.61 9.68 16.87
C GLY A 164 -14.51 9.68 15.80
N ASN A 165 -14.05 10.86 15.40
CA ASN A 165 -12.98 11.05 14.39
C ASN A 165 -11.78 11.79 14.99
N PRO A 166 -10.89 11.10 15.73
CA PRO A 166 -9.72 11.72 16.35
C PRO A 166 -8.77 12.27 15.28
N THR A 167 -8.30 13.51 15.48
CA THR A 167 -7.31 14.16 14.60
C THR A 167 -5.95 14.23 15.29
N ALA A 168 -4.88 13.98 14.54
CA ALA A 168 -3.50 14.17 14.98
C ALA A 168 -2.70 14.94 13.92
N PRO A 169 -1.60 15.63 14.29
CA PRO A 169 -0.66 16.18 13.32
C PRO A 169 -0.17 15.09 12.37
N THR A 170 -0.04 15.39 11.08
CA THR A 170 0.45 14.42 10.09
C THR A 170 1.98 14.33 10.19
N PRO A 171 2.56 13.17 10.52
CA PRO A 171 4.00 12.99 10.54
C PRO A 171 4.66 13.23 9.17
N ILE A 172 5.95 13.56 9.18
CA ILE A 172 6.74 13.68 7.95
C ILE A 172 7.01 12.30 7.34
N ALA A 173 7.22 12.22 6.03
CA ALA A 173 7.52 10.94 5.38
C ALA A 173 8.82 10.31 5.90
N GLY A 174 8.79 9.00 6.19
CA GLY A 174 9.94 8.25 6.71
C GLY A 174 10.10 8.31 8.23
N ASP A 175 9.20 8.99 8.94
CA ASP A 175 9.18 9.01 10.40
C ASP A 175 8.93 7.61 10.99
N ASN A 176 9.73 7.22 11.98
CA ASN A 176 9.80 5.86 12.53
C ASN A 176 9.88 5.84 14.07
N ASP A 177 9.10 6.70 14.70
CA ASP A 177 9.01 6.82 16.15
C ASP A 177 7.69 6.23 16.73
N THR A 178 7.31 6.66 17.93
CA THR A 178 6.07 6.22 18.61
C THR A 178 4.87 7.15 18.38
N SER A 179 4.92 8.01 17.36
CA SER A 179 3.83 8.92 17.00
C SER A 179 2.65 8.16 16.38
N ILE A 180 1.44 8.74 16.50
CA ILE A 180 0.23 8.19 15.88
C ILE A 180 0.29 8.42 14.37
N ALA A 181 0.15 7.35 13.58
CA ALA A 181 0.04 7.45 12.13
C ALA A 181 -1.33 8.03 11.72
N THR A 182 -1.35 9.14 10.99
CA THR A 182 -2.58 9.69 10.40
C THR A 182 -2.92 9.00 9.08
N THR A 183 -4.18 9.09 8.65
CA THR A 183 -4.63 8.57 7.35
C THR A 183 -3.88 9.20 6.18
N ALA A 184 -3.53 10.49 6.27
CA ALA A 184 -2.72 11.19 5.29
C ALA A 184 -1.30 10.61 5.19
N PHE A 185 -0.64 10.34 6.32
CA PHE A 185 0.68 9.72 6.36
C PHE A 185 0.67 8.33 5.72
N VAL A 186 -0.29 7.48 6.12
CA VAL A 186 -0.43 6.12 5.56
C VAL A 186 -0.69 6.16 4.05
N THR A 187 -1.58 7.04 3.59
CA THR A 187 -1.89 7.18 2.16
C THR A 187 -0.65 7.61 1.36
N GLY A 188 0.12 8.58 1.87
CA GLY A 188 1.37 9.02 1.24
C GLY A 188 2.44 7.91 1.19
N GLY A 189 2.58 7.14 2.28
CA GLY A 189 3.48 5.99 2.32
C GLY A 189 3.11 4.90 1.31
N ILE A 190 1.83 4.53 1.23
CA ILE A 190 1.33 3.55 0.27
C ILE A 190 1.51 4.04 -1.17
N ALA A 191 1.18 5.30 -1.47
CA ALA A 191 1.36 5.87 -2.80
C ALA A 191 2.83 5.82 -3.25
N THR A 192 3.75 6.13 -2.33
CA THR A 192 5.20 6.04 -2.58
C THR A 192 5.63 4.60 -2.88
N ALA A 193 5.15 3.63 -2.10
CA ALA A 193 5.45 2.21 -2.33
C ALA A 193 4.91 1.71 -3.68
N ILE A 194 3.69 2.10 -4.06
CA ILE A 194 3.09 1.74 -5.36
C ILE A 194 3.88 2.36 -6.52
N ALA A 195 4.32 3.62 -6.40
CA ALA A 195 5.12 4.27 -7.42
C ALA A 195 6.48 3.58 -7.62
N ALA A 196 7.13 3.19 -6.52
CA ALA A 196 8.38 2.42 -6.56
C ALA A 196 8.20 1.03 -7.18
N LEU A 197 7.07 0.37 -6.93
CA LEU A 197 6.75 -0.90 -7.56
C LEU A 197 6.54 -0.72 -9.08
N SER A 198 5.76 0.29 -9.47
CA SER A 198 5.45 0.59 -10.87
C SER A 198 6.71 0.84 -11.72
N SER A 199 7.73 1.51 -11.20
CA SER A 199 8.97 1.77 -11.96
C SER A 199 9.74 0.49 -12.33
N VAL A 200 9.66 -0.55 -11.50
CA VAL A 200 10.25 -1.88 -11.80
C VAL A 200 9.37 -2.65 -12.80
N TYR A 201 8.04 -2.55 -12.68
CA TYR A 201 7.11 -3.23 -13.59
C TYR A 201 6.97 -2.54 -14.96
N GLN A 202 7.24 -1.24 -15.11
CA GLN A 202 7.09 -0.51 -16.37
C GLN A 202 7.93 -1.12 -17.51
N ALA A 203 9.15 -1.60 -17.24
CA ALA A 203 9.98 -2.25 -18.26
C ALA A 203 9.39 -3.60 -18.71
N ALA A 204 8.87 -4.42 -17.79
CA ALA A 204 8.19 -5.67 -18.11
C ALA A 204 6.83 -5.41 -18.79
N SER A 205 6.12 -4.37 -18.35
CA SER A 205 4.82 -3.94 -18.88
C SER A 205 4.93 -3.45 -20.32
N ALA A 206 5.96 -2.67 -20.67
CA ALA A 206 6.15 -2.21 -22.05
C ALA A 206 6.40 -3.38 -23.03
N VAL A 207 7.23 -4.36 -22.64
CA VAL A 207 7.47 -5.57 -23.45
C VAL A 207 6.22 -6.43 -23.52
N LEU A 208 5.53 -6.65 -22.40
CA LEU A 208 4.30 -7.45 -22.36
C LEU A 208 3.14 -6.78 -23.09
N THR A 209 3.05 -5.45 -23.07
CA THR A 209 2.07 -4.64 -23.82
C THR A 209 2.39 -4.68 -25.31
N ALA A 210 3.66 -4.59 -25.69
CA ALA A 210 4.05 -4.77 -27.09
C ALA A 210 3.75 -6.19 -27.58
N LEU A 211 3.91 -7.20 -26.72
CA LEU A 211 3.57 -8.59 -27.00
C LEU A 211 2.05 -8.87 -26.96
N SER A 212 1.26 -8.12 -26.19
CA SER A 212 -0.20 -8.23 -26.24
C SER A 212 -0.76 -7.61 -27.53
N GLY A 213 -0.10 -6.57 -28.05
CA GLY A 213 -0.45 -5.90 -29.30
C GLY A 213 -0.30 -6.75 -30.56
N ILE A 214 0.49 -7.85 -30.54
CA ILE A 214 0.67 -8.75 -31.71
C ILE A 214 -0.47 -9.77 -31.89
N GLY A 215 -1.48 -9.77 -31.00
CA GLY A 215 -2.66 -10.64 -31.04
C GLY A 215 -2.39 -12.09 -30.61
N THR A 216 -3.41 -12.96 -30.73
CA THR A 216 -3.30 -14.38 -30.34
C THR A 216 -2.42 -15.16 -31.31
N ALA A 217 -1.30 -15.70 -30.82
CA ALA A 217 -0.46 -16.61 -31.58
C ALA A 217 -1.10 -18.00 -31.69
N VAL A 218 -0.90 -18.67 -32.82
CA VAL A 218 -1.31 -20.06 -33.03
C VAL A 218 -0.07 -20.97 -32.90
N ALA A 219 -0.28 -22.25 -32.58
CA ALA A 219 0.79 -23.23 -32.48
C ALA A 219 1.68 -23.25 -33.75
N GLY A 220 2.96 -22.95 -33.57
CA GLY A 220 3.99 -22.92 -34.62
C GLY A 220 4.32 -21.54 -35.17
N ASP A 221 3.64 -20.47 -34.74
CA ASP A 221 3.96 -19.10 -35.14
C ASP A 221 5.32 -18.66 -34.58
N ILE A 222 5.97 -17.72 -35.29
CA ILE A 222 7.25 -17.14 -34.89
C ILE A 222 7.01 -15.70 -34.42
N ILE A 223 7.52 -15.38 -33.24
CA ILE A 223 7.56 -14.03 -32.68
C ILE A 223 8.97 -13.49 -32.83
N TYR A 224 9.11 -12.30 -33.40
CA TYR A 224 10.40 -11.68 -33.65
C TYR A 224 10.34 -10.16 -33.48
N ALA A 225 11.49 -9.54 -33.25
CA ALA A 225 11.59 -8.08 -33.25
C ALA A 225 11.62 -7.55 -34.69
N SER A 226 10.65 -6.71 -35.06
CA SER A 226 10.62 -6.03 -36.38
C SER A 226 11.28 -4.65 -36.36
N GLY A 227 11.72 -4.20 -35.18
CA GLY A 227 12.39 -2.93 -34.94
C GLY A 227 12.73 -2.80 -33.45
N ALA A 228 13.41 -1.71 -33.07
CA ALA A 228 13.73 -1.46 -31.66
C ALA A 228 12.43 -1.36 -30.83
N GLY A 229 12.25 -2.26 -29.87
CA GLY A 229 11.07 -2.31 -29.00
C GLY A 229 9.76 -2.71 -29.69
N THR A 230 9.78 -3.07 -30.98
CA THR A 230 8.59 -3.46 -31.74
C THR A 230 8.63 -4.95 -32.05
N TRP A 231 7.61 -5.66 -31.59
CA TRP A 231 7.46 -7.09 -31.82
C TRP A 231 6.44 -7.34 -32.93
N ALA A 232 6.71 -8.37 -33.73
CA ALA A 232 5.83 -8.80 -34.80
C ALA A 232 5.65 -10.32 -34.74
N ARG A 233 4.54 -10.78 -35.33
CA ARG A 233 4.22 -12.19 -35.48
C ARG A 233 4.29 -12.58 -36.95
N ARG A 234 4.99 -13.67 -37.25
CA ARG A 234 4.92 -14.37 -38.54
C ARG A 234 4.13 -15.66 -38.33
N ALA A 235 3.08 -15.85 -39.13
CA ALA A 235 2.37 -17.11 -39.15
C ALA A 235 3.33 -18.26 -39.51
N LYS A 236 3.08 -19.47 -38.98
CA LYS A 236 3.88 -20.65 -39.33
C LYS A 236 3.96 -20.87 -40.85
N GLY A 237 5.08 -21.44 -41.29
CA GLY A 237 5.30 -21.80 -42.68
C GLY A 237 4.51 -23.03 -43.12
N THR A 238 4.58 -23.33 -44.40
CA THR A 238 4.09 -24.58 -45.00
C THR A 238 5.24 -25.54 -45.23
N ALA A 239 4.94 -26.79 -45.60
CA ALA A 239 5.95 -27.80 -45.87
C ALA A 239 6.98 -27.30 -46.91
N SER A 240 8.23 -27.73 -46.74
CA SER A 240 9.34 -27.41 -47.64
C SER A 240 9.70 -25.92 -47.77
N GLN A 241 9.31 -25.12 -46.77
CA GLN A 241 9.79 -23.75 -46.60
C GLN A 241 10.87 -23.67 -45.51
N ALA A 242 11.85 -22.80 -45.73
CA ALA A 242 12.81 -22.39 -44.71
C ALA A 242 12.52 -20.95 -44.29
N LEU A 243 12.81 -20.64 -43.03
CA LEU A 243 12.77 -19.28 -42.52
C LEU A 243 14.10 -18.61 -42.91
N LEU A 244 14.03 -17.63 -43.80
CA LEU A 244 15.19 -16.86 -44.24
C LEU A 244 14.94 -15.37 -43.97
N MET A 245 15.98 -14.55 -44.10
CA MET A 245 15.79 -13.10 -44.10
C MET A 245 15.19 -12.67 -45.44
N ASN A 246 14.25 -11.72 -45.43
CA ASN A 246 13.74 -11.13 -46.67
C ASN A 246 14.83 -10.34 -47.41
N ALA A 247 14.63 -10.08 -48.71
CA ALA A 247 15.62 -9.39 -49.54
C ALA A 247 16.03 -8.00 -49.01
N GLY A 248 15.14 -7.32 -48.26
CA GLY A 248 15.42 -6.02 -47.66
C GLY A 248 16.13 -6.07 -46.30
N ALA A 249 16.44 -7.25 -45.76
CA ALA A 249 17.01 -7.43 -44.43
C ALA A 249 16.20 -6.78 -43.28
N THR A 250 14.88 -6.66 -43.46
CA THR A 250 13.97 -6.02 -42.50
C THR A 250 13.13 -7.00 -41.69
N ALA A 251 12.97 -8.24 -42.15
CA ALA A 251 12.18 -9.24 -41.45
C ALA A 251 12.48 -10.69 -41.92
N PRO A 252 12.33 -11.68 -41.04
CA PRO A 252 12.24 -13.08 -41.44
C PRO A 252 11.03 -13.33 -42.34
N ALA A 253 11.21 -14.13 -43.38
CA ALA A 253 10.19 -14.54 -44.32
C ALA A 253 10.36 -16.02 -44.70
N TRP A 254 9.23 -16.69 -44.94
CA TRP A 254 9.24 -18.05 -45.49
C TRP A 254 9.65 -18.01 -46.95
N ALA A 255 10.63 -18.83 -47.30
CA ALA A 255 11.08 -19.02 -48.66
C ALA A 255 11.05 -20.50 -49.00
N THR A 256 10.68 -20.83 -50.24
CA THR A 256 10.75 -22.20 -50.74
C THR A 256 12.21 -22.59 -50.94
N LEU A 257 12.60 -23.75 -50.41
CA LEU A 257 13.95 -24.26 -50.63
C LEU A 257 14.18 -24.56 -52.11
N PRO A 258 15.40 -24.35 -52.64
CA PRO A 258 15.70 -24.60 -54.05
C PRO A 258 15.49 -26.06 -54.46
N PHE A 259 15.69 -26.99 -53.52
CA PHE A 259 15.38 -28.41 -53.63
C PHE A 259 14.47 -28.82 -52.47
N THR A 260 13.37 -29.50 -52.80
CA THR A 260 12.32 -29.93 -51.87
C THR A 260 12.05 -31.42 -51.93
N ALA A 261 12.53 -32.09 -52.99
CA ALA A 261 12.49 -33.53 -53.14
C ALA A 261 13.82 -34.06 -53.72
N SER A 262 14.13 -35.32 -53.41
CA SER A 262 15.29 -36.03 -53.96
C SER A 262 14.93 -37.45 -54.38
N PHE A 263 15.68 -37.97 -55.35
CA PHE A 263 15.55 -39.32 -55.87
C PHE A 263 16.93 -39.96 -55.98
N GLU A 264 17.00 -41.25 -55.65
CA GLU A 264 18.17 -42.10 -55.90
C GLU A 264 17.69 -43.42 -56.52
N SER A 265 18.27 -43.80 -57.66
CA SER A 265 17.92 -45.04 -58.33
C SER A 265 18.52 -46.25 -57.61
N ALA A 266 17.87 -47.42 -57.75
CA ALA A 266 18.57 -48.69 -57.57
C ALA A 266 19.76 -48.81 -58.56
N GLN A 267 20.69 -49.73 -58.31
CA GLN A 267 21.80 -50.01 -59.22
C GLN A 267 21.28 -50.53 -60.57
N GLN A 268 21.60 -49.83 -61.65
CA GLN A 268 21.14 -50.14 -63.00
C GLN A 268 22.22 -50.84 -63.81
N THR A 269 21.81 -51.80 -64.64
CA THR A 269 22.71 -52.46 -65.60
C THR A 269 23.03 -51.52 -66.75
N ILE A 270 24.29 -51.49 -67.15
CA ILE A 270 24.76 -50.72 -68.31
C ILE A 270 24.64 -51.60 -69.55
N THR A 271 23.76 -51.23 -70.46
CA THR A 271 23.56 -51.92 -71.74
C THR A 271 23.96 -50.99 -72.87
N ASN A 272 25.06 -51.29 -73.55
CA ASN A 272 25.54 -50.49 -74.67
C ASN A 272 24.47 -50.37 -75.77
N SER A 273 24.35 -49.18 -76.36
CA SER A 273 23.29 -48.83 -77.32
C SER A 273 21.86 -48.97 -76.77
N GLY A 274 21.67 -49.15 -75.46
CA GLY A 274 20.37 -49.27 -74.82
C GLY A 274 19.79 -47.93 -74.35
N THR A 275 18.48 -47.95 -74.06
CA THR A 275 17.78 -46.88 -73.35
C THR A 275 17.37 -47.36 -71.97
N LEU A 276 17.24 -46.42 -71.04
CA LEU A 276 16.71 -46.68 -69.70
C LEU A 276 15.87 -45.49 -69.24
N ALA A 277 14.64 -45.77 -68.81
CA ALA A 277 13.76 -44.79 -68.19
C ALA A 277 13.64 -45.11 -66.69
N LEU A 278 13.96 -44.13 -65.84
CA LEU A 278 13.85 -44.25 -64.39
C LEU A 278 12.75 -43.31 -63.87
N PRO A 279 11.59 -43.83 -63.47
CA PRO A 279 10.56 -43.02 -62.82
C PRO A 279 11.07 -42.45 -61.49
N HIS A 280 11.00 -41.12 -61.31
CA HIS A 280 11.59 -40.45 -60.15
C HIS A 280 10.58 -39.84 -59.17
N SER A 281 9.31 -39.69 -59.58
CA SER A 281 8.22 -39.16 -58.74
C SER A 281 8.52 -37.80 -58.06
N LEU A 282 9.42 -36.99 -58.63
CA LEU A 282 9.81 -35.70 -58.05
C LEU A 282 8.78 -34.60 -58.28
N GLY A 283 7.70 -34.88 -59.03
CA GLY A 283 6.58 -33.97 -59.28
C GLY A 283 6.90 -32.79 -60.21
N ALA A 284 8.16 -32.63 -60.61
CA ALA A 284 8.64 -31.66 -61.58
C ALA A 284 9.93 -32.17 -62.24
N VAL A 285 10.33 -31.53 -63.33
CA VAL A 285 11.64 -31.78 -63.95
C VAL A 285 12.73 -31.46 -62.90
N PRO A 286 13.61 -32.41 -62.55
CA PRO A 286 14.69 -32.17 -61.60
C PRO A 286 15.58 -31.00 -62.04
N LYS A 287 15.93 -30.14 -61.07
CA LYS A 287 16.80 -28.98 -61.31
C LYS A 287 18.28 -29.34 -61.23
N LEU A 288 18.62 -30.41 -60.52
CA LEU A 288 19.97 -30.95 -60.39
C LEU A 288 19.91 -32.46 -60.54
N THR A 289 20.80 -33.01 -61.36
CA THR A 289 20.96 -34.45 -61.55
C THR A 289 22.42 -34.84 -61.57
N ALA A 290 22.73 -36.01 -61.01
CA ALA A 290 24.07 -36.55 -60.95
C ALA A 290 24.06 -38.04 -61.29
N VAL A 291 25.05 -38.48 -62.05
CA VAL A 291 25.22 -39.86 -62.47
C VAL A 291 26.50 -40.40 -61.87
N PHE A 292 26.41 -41.58 -61.25
CA PHE A 292 27.51 -42.25 -60.59
C PHE A 292 27.70 -43.65 -61.19
N LEU A 293 28.96 -44.02 -61.39
CA LEU A 293 29.34 -45.41 -61.59
C LEU A 293 29.69 -46.04 -60.25
N LYS A 294 29.09 -47.16 -59.93
CA LYS A 294 29.35 -47.93 -58.72
C LYS A 294 30.09 -49.22 -59.08
N CYS A 295 31.30 -49.38 -58.55
CA CYS A 295 32.10 -50.57 -58.72
C CYS A 295 31.47 -51.74 -57.96
N ILE A 296 31.33 -52.91 -58.59
CA ILE A 296 30.74 -54.13 -58.01
C ILE A 296 31.81 -55.17 -57.71
N THR A 297 32.85 -55.21 -58.53
CA THR A 297 34.00 -56.09 -58.37
C THR A 297 35.25 -55.28 -58.65
N THR A 298 36.32 -55.50 -57.88
CA THR A 298 37.55 -54.70 -57.95
C THR A 298 38.03 -54.52 -59.39
N ASP A 299 38.12 -53.28 -59.86
CA ASP A 299 38.48 -52.93 -61.24
C ASP A 299 39.20 -51.57 -61.29
N GLY A 300 40.30 -51.49 -62.04
CA GLY A 300 41.11 -50.28 -62.20
C GLY A 300 41.54 -49.57 -60.91
N GLY A 301 41.77 -50.34 -59.83
CA GLY A 301 42.14 -49.83 -58.50
C GLY A 301 40.95 -49.43 -57.61
N TYR A 302 39.73 -49.45 -58.13
CA TYR A 302 38.51 -49.21 -57.35
C TYR A 302 38.05 -50.49 -56.66
N ILE A 303 37.72 -50.40 -55.38
CA ILE A 303 37.13 -51.48 -54.60
C ILE A 303 35.61 -51.58 -54.84
N ALA A 304 35.03 -52.76 -54.58
CA ALA A 304 33.58 -52.92 -54.59
C ALA A 304 32.89 -51.91 -53.65
N GLY A 305 31.85 -51.24 -54.16
CA GLY A 305 31.11 -50.19 -53.47
C GLY A 305 31.61 -48.77 -53.74
N ALA A 306 32.80 -48.59 -54.33
CA ALA A 306 33.30 -47.26 -54.68
C ALA A 306 32.41 -46.61 -55.75
N GLU A 307 32.09 -45.32 -55.55
CA GLU A 307 31.28 -44.53 -56.47
C GLU A 307 32.14 -43.45 -57.15
N VAL A 308 32.08 -43.40 -58.47
CA VAL A 308 32.78 -42.41 -59.30
C VAL A 308 31.75 -41.49 -59.94
N PRO A 309 31.77 -40.17 -59.65
CA PRO A 309 30.87 -39.22 -60.31
C PRO A 309 31.27 -39.04 -61.77
N LEU A 310 30.27 -38.96 -62.65
CA LEU A 310 30.47 -38.71 -64.07
C LEU A 310 29.77 -37.44 -64.54
N GLY A 311 30.36 -36.77 -65.53
CA GLY A 311 29.69 -35.70 -66.29
C GLY A 311 28.64 -36.27 -67.25
N SER A 312 27.51 -35.57 -67.41
CA SER A 312 26.54 -35.86 -68.46
C SER A 312 27.15 -35.57 -69.83
N ASN A 313 27.10 -36.54 -70.75
CA ASN A 313 27.71 -36.51 -72.09
C ASN A 313 29.25 -36.55 -72.10
N MET A 314 29.82 -37.75 -72.23
CA MET A 314 31.27 -37.93 -72.42
C MET A 314 31.59 -38.28 -73.88
N SER A 315 32.02 -37.30 -74.68
CA SER A 315 32.72 -37.61 -75.95
C SER A 315 34.22 -37.58 -75.69
N THR A 316 34.90 -38.70 -75.91
CA THR A 316 36.37 -38.73 -75.97
C THR A 316 36.84 -38.12 -77.29
N THR A 317 38.12 -37.74 -77.38
CA THR A 317 38.76 -37.13 -78.56
C THR A 317 38.86 -38.05 -79.78
N ASP A 318 38.21 -39.22 -79.75
CA ASP A 318 38.11 -40.17 -80.85
C ASP A 318 36.70 -40.14 -81.46
N THR A 319 36.54 -40.74 -82.64
CA THR A 319 35.24 -40.80 -83.35
C THR A 319 34.25 -41.78 -82.69
N THR A 320 34.52 -42.27 -81.48
CA THR A 320 33.75 -43.34 -80.82
C THR A 320 32.82 -42.77 -79.75
N ALA A 321 31.51 -42.92 -79.93
CA ALA A 321 30.53 -42.50 -78.93
C ALA A 321 30.63 -43.35 -77.65
N ARG A 322 30.84 -42.69 -76.49
CA ARG A 322 30.93 -43.28 -75.15
C ARG A 322 30.06 -42.50 -74.16
N GLY A 323 29.79 -43.06 -72.99
CA GLY A 323 29.03 -42.40 -71.92
C GLY A 323 27.51 -42.50 -72.07
N VAL A 324 26.82 -41.54 -71.45
CA VAL A 324 25.36 -41.47 -71.38
C VAL A 324 24.86 -40.06 -71.67
N THR A 325 23.82 -39.98 -72.49
CA THR A 325 23.00 -38.78 -72.58
C THR A 325 21.85 -38.88 -71.59
N PHE A 326 21.67 -37.81 -70.82
CA PHE A 326 20.72 -37.73 -69.73
C PHE A 326 19.71 -36.63 -70.03
N THR A 327 18.44 -37.00 -70.17
CA THR A 327 17.35 -36.08 -70.52
C THR A 327 16.19 -36.31 -69.55
N PRO A 328 16.20 -35.63 -68.40
CA PRO A 328 15.13 -35.77 -67.43
C PRO A 328 13.89 -35.02 -67.93
N ASP A 329 12.71 -35.62 -67.72
CA ASP A 329 11.42 -34.97 -67.89
C ASP A 329 10.70 -34.88 -66.53
N ALA A 330 9.41 -34.56 -66.52
CA ALA A 330 8.66 -34.35 -65.28
C ALA A 330 8.40 -35.66 -64.50
N THR A 331 8.52 -36.82 -65.14
CA THR A 331 8.14 -38.12 -64.59
C THR A 331 9.32 -39.11 -64.58
N ASN A 332 10.17 -39.05 -65.60
CA ASN A 332 11.24 -40.01 -65.84
C ASN A 332 12.59 -39.34 -66.07
N MET A 333 13.64 -40.00 -65.61
CA MET A 333 15.00 -39.72 -66.04
C MET A 333 15.31 -40.65 -67.21
N ASN A 334 15.40 -40.08 -68.42
CA ASN A 334 15.66 -40.85 -69.62
C ASN A 334 17.16 -40.86 -69.93
N LEU A 335 17.71 -42.05 -70.06
CA LEU A 335 19.11 -42.30 -70.30
C LEU A 335 19.28 -43.01 -71.66
N GLN A 336 20.22 -42.52 -72.46
CA GLN A 336 20.68 -43.19 -73.68
C GLN A 336 22.15 -43.58 -73.49
N PHE A 337 22.41 -44.88 -73.46
CA PHE A 337 23.76 -45.43 -73.40
C PHE A 337 24.40 -45.41 -74.78
N ALA A 338 25.65 -44.98 -74.86
CA ALA A 338 26.43 -45.04 -76.09
C ALA A 338 26.82 -46.49 -76.46
N ALA A 339 27.27 -46.68 -77.70
CA ALA A 339 27.58 -48.02 -78.24
C ALA A 339 28.84 -48.66 -77.63
N SER A 340 29.77 -47.85 -77.12
CA SER A 340 31.04 -48.33 -76.58
C SER A 340 31.10 -48.28 -75.06
N PRO A 341 31.88 -49.19 -74.42
CA PRO A 341 32.07 -49.18 -72.97
C PRO A 341 32.60 -47.84 -72.47
N TRP A 342 32.28 -47.46 -71.24
CA TRP A 342 32.67 -46.15 -70.74
C TRP A 342 34.14 -46.14 -70.34
N ARG A 343 34.70 -44.95 -70.22
CA ARG A 343 36.08 -44.76 -69.77
C ARG A 343 36.10 -43.81 -68.60
N ILE A 344 36.86 -44.19 -67.57
CA ILE A 344 37.11 -43.38 -66.38
C ILE A 344 38.61 -43.36 -66.10
N LEU A 345 39.07 -42.42 -65.30
CA LEU A 345 40.43 -42.47 -64.77
C LEU A 345 40.54 -43.63 -63.76
N SER A 346 41.69 -44.28 -63.64
CA SER A 346 41.95 -45.26 -62.58
C SER A 346 41.93 -44.59 -61.19
N ALA A 347 41.74 -45.37 -60.13
CA ALA A 347 41.59 -44.82 -58.77
C ALA A 347 42.80 -44.01 -58.28
N ASP A 348 43.99 -44.34 -58.78
CA ASP A 348 45.27 -43.67 -58.50
C ASP A 348 45.60 -42.55 -59.51
N GLY A 349 44.75 -42.33 -60.51
CA GLY A 349 44.96 -41.29 -61.51
C GLY A 349 45.92 -41.64 -62.64
N SER A 350 46.49 -42.85 -62.66
CA SER A 350 47.65 -43.18 -63.49
C SER A 350 47.32 -43.55 -64.95
N PHE A 351 46.11 -44.05 -65.24
CA PHE A 351 45.69 -44.39 -66.60
C PHE A 351 44.18 -44.25 -66.83
N ILE A 352 43.75 -44.27 -68.10
CA ILE A 352 42.32 -44.25 -68.46
C ILE A 352 41.81 -45.70 -68.57
N LEU A 353 41.05 -46.13 -67.56
CA LEU A 353 40.35 -47.41 -67.50
C LEU A 353 39.19 -47.44 -68.50
N THR A 354 39.07 -48.52 -69.27
CA THR A 354 37.83 -48.85 -69.98
C THR A 354 37.04 -49.82 -69.11
N ILE A 355 35.88 -49.40 -68.63
CA ILE A 355 35.11 -50.21 -67.68
C ILE A 355 34.56 -51.46 -68.35
N THR A 356 34.37 -52.50 -67.55
CA THR A 356 33.59 -53.67 -67.94
C THR A 356 32.18 -53.55 -67.34
N ASN A 357 31.13 -53.68 -68.16
CA ASN A 357 29.74 -53.54 -67.68
C ASN A 357 29.34 -54.59 -66.61
N ALA A 358 30.13 -55.65 -66.45
CA ALA A 358 29.96 -56.64 -65.39
C ALA A 358 30.47 -56.13 -64.02
N SER A 359 31.54 -55.34 -64.02
CA SER A 359 32.20 -54.83 -62.81
C SER A 359 31.62 -53.50 -62.34
N TRP A 360 30.71 -52.88 -63.10
CA TRP A 360 30.17 -51.55 -62.81
C TRP A 360 28.66 -51.47 -63.02
N LYS A 361 27.99 -50.75 -62.12
CA LYS A 361 26.57 -50.40 -62.23
C LYS A 361 26.39 -48.90 -62.23
N LEU A 362 25.25 -48.46 -62.75
CA LEU A 362 24.89 -47.05 -62.78
C LEU A 362 23.97 -46.71 -61.60
N VAL A 363 24.21 -45.60 -60.92
CA VAL A 363 23.31 -45.00 -59.93
C VAL A 363 23.03 -43.56 -60.34
N VAL A 364 21.76 -43.17 -60.37
CA VAL A 364 21.33 -41.82 -60.74
C VAL A 364 20.69 -41.16 -59.53
N ARG A 365 21.13 -39.94 -59.23
CA ARG A 365 20.55 -39.08 -58.19
C ARG A 365 19.98 -37.82 -58.82
N ALA A 366 18.85 -37.35 -58.31
CA ALA A 366 18.18 -36.15 -58.80
C ALA A 366 17.51 -35.37 -57.67
N TRP A 367 17.41 -34.05 -57.83
CA TRP A 367 16.81 -33.13 -56.86
C TRP A 367 15.91 -32.11 -57.56
N ALA A 368 14.72 -31.85 -57.00
CA ALA A 368 13.70 -30.96 -57.58
C ALA A 368 13.24 -29.88 -56.60
#